data_AF-A0A8J8J520-F1
#
_entry.id   AF-A0A8J8J520-F1
#
_cell.length_a   1.000
_cell.length_b   1.000
_cell.length_c   1.000
_cell.angle_alpha   90.00
_cell.angle_beta   90.00
_cell.angle_gamma   90.00
#
_symmetry.space_group_name_H-M   'P 1'
#
loop_
_entity.id
_entity.type
_entity.pdbx_description
1 polymer ?
#
loop_
_entity_poly.entity_id
_entity_poly.type
_entity_poly.pdbx_seq_one_letter_code
_entity_poly.pdbx_strand_id
1 'polypeptide(L)'
;MPVLGFNITKVEMEKKAIGVPGGQIEVRLSPKIKEMRLGEIRTPTGKMNGIEVLFRYEIDYNPKVAQGVIEGIILYVPPQKDKMDEILNLWEDEKKMDPVTFAEIVNFITKEVSPMIMLLAKEMRLPYHIPLPRVEVKS
;
A
#
# COMPACT_ATOMS: atom_id res chain seq x y z
N MET A 1 -0.81 -10.20 12.82
CA MET A 1 -1.12 -9.03 11.96
C MET A 1 -2.54 -8.57 12.32
N PRO A 2 -2.72 -7.33 12.77
CA PRO A 2 -3.99 -6.77 13.23
C PRO A 2 -5.01 -6.43 12.13
N VAL A 3 -4.67 -6.62 10.86
CA VAL A 3 -5.57 -6.28 9.74
C VAL A 3 -6.46 -7.47 9.38
N LEU A 4 -7.78 -7.25 9.37
CA LEU A 4 -8.80 -8.28 9.12
C LEU A 4 -9.43 -8.22 7.72
N GLY A 5 -9.27 -7.10 7.03
CA GLY A 5 -9.84 -6.89 5.70
C GLY A 5 -8.97 -5.98 4.84
N PHE A 6 -8.95 -6.26 3.54
CA PHE A 6 -8.24 -5.49 2.52
C PHE A 6 -9.08 -5.49 1.24
N ASN A 7 -9.32 -4.31 0.69
CA ASN A 7 -10.03 -4.16 -0.56
C ASN A 7 -9.38 -3.08 -1.41
N ILE A 8 -9.14 -3.39 -2.69
CA ILE A 8 -8.61 -2.44 -3.66
C ILE A 8 -9.79 -1.75 -4.34
N THR A 9 -9.79 -0.42 -4.32
CA THR A 9 -10.87 0.40 -4.89
C THR A 9 -10.48 1.00 -6.23
N LYS A 10 -9.19 1.24 -6.45
CA LYS A 10 -8.67 1.79 -7.70
C LYS A 10 -7.29 1.22 -8.01
N VAL A 11 -7.07 0.91 -9.29
CA VAL A 11 -5.76 0.61 -9.85
C VAL A 11 -5.63 1.40 -11.14
N GLU A 12 -4.61 2.24 -11.22
CA GLU A 12 -4.30 3.02 -12.41
C GLU A 12 -2.78 3.00 -12.63
N MET A 13 -2.37 2.73 -13.87
CA MET A 13 -0.97 2.71 -14.25
C MET A 13 -0.83 3.26 -15.66
N GLU A 14 0.03 4.24 -15.83
CA GLU A 14 0.26 4.95 -17.08
C GLU A 14 1.74 4.88 -17.45
N LYS A 15 2.03 4.35 -18.63
CA LYS A 15 3.37 4.40 -19.22
C LYS A 15 3.47 5.64 -20.09
N LYS A 16 4.28 6.60 -19.65
CA LYS A 16 4.43 7.91 -20.32
C LYS A 16 5.43 7.86 -21.46
N ALA A 17 6.47 7.03 -21.34
CA ALA A 17 7.51 6.92 -22.34
C ALA A 17 7.33 5.65 -23.19
N ILE A 18 7.27 5.82 -24.52
CA ILE A 18 7.21 4.71 -25.48
C ILE A 18 8.61 4.06 -25.63
N GLY A 19 9.69 4.84 -25.45
CA GLY A 19 11.07 4.37 -25.40
C GLY A 19 11.64 4.41 -23.98
N VAL A 20 12.53 3.47 -23.64
CA VAL A 20 13.27 3.48 -22.37
C VAL A 20 14.35 4.57 -22.46
N PRO A 21 14.31 5.64 -21.64
CA PRO A 21 15.42 6.58 -21.56
C PRO A 21 16.68 5.78 -21.20
N GLY A 22 17.77 5.97 -21.94
CA GLY A 22 19.04 5.32 -21.58
C GLY A 22 19.43 5.70 -20.14
N GLY A 23 19.81 4.72 -19.32
CA GLY A 23 20.23 4.94 -17.94
C GLY A 23 19.48 4.09 -16.91
N GLN A 24 19.80 4.33 -15.64
CA GLN A 24 19.16 3.64 -14.52
C GLN A 24 17.76 4.21 -14.30
N ILE A 25 16.76 3.32 -14.29
CA ILE A 25 15.39 3.67 -13.89
C ILE A 25 15.24 3.43 -12.40
N GLU A 26 14.87 4.46 -11.67
CA GLU A 26 14.55 4.37 -10.24
C GLU A 26 13.04 4.18 -10.07
N VAL A 27 12.65 3.23 -9.23
CA VAL A 27 11.24 2.99 -8.88
C VAL A 27 11.00 3.50 -7.46
N ARG A 28 10.20 4.56 -7.32
CA ARG A 28 9.81 5.12 -6.02
C ARG A 28 8.41 4.63 -5.66
N LEU A 29 8.29 4.07 -4.47
CA LEU A 29 7.03 3.62 -3.87
C LEU A 29 6.68 4.54 -2.71
N SER A 30 5.46 5.07 -2.70
CA SER A 30 5.04 6.08 -1.71
C SER A 30 3.65 5.74 -1.17
N PRO A 31 3.57 4.91 -0.11
CA PRO A 31 2.33 4.67 0.61
C PRO A 31 1.89 5.93 1.37
N LYS A 32 0.62 6.29 1.25
CA LYS A 32 0.00 7.41 1.97
C LYS A 32 -1.31 6.96 2.60
N ILE A 33 -1.55 7.40 3.82
CA ILE A 33 -2.85 7.28 4.48
C ILE A 33 -3.67 8.52 4.12
N LYS A 34 -4.88 8.31 3.59
CA LYS A 34 -5.78 9.37 3.15
C LYS A 34 -6.79 9.74 4.22
N GLU A 35 -7.36 8.73 4.85
CA GLU A 35 -8.42 8.90 5.83
C GLU A 35 -8.44 7.71 6.78
N MET A 36 -8.88 7.96 8.01
CA MET A 36 -9.22 6.92 8.98
C MET A 36 -10.59 7.22 9.55
N ARG A 37 -11.40 6.18 9.70
CA ARG A 37 -12.74 6.26 10.27
C ARG A 37 -13.12 4.97 10.96
N LEU A 38 -14.15 5.02 11.80
CA LEU A 38 -14.71 3.83 12.41
C LEU A 38 -15.37 2.96 11.33
N GLY A 39 -14.97 1.69 11.28
CA GLY A 39 -15.55 0.67 10.42
C GLY A 39 -16.17 -0.46 11.23
N GLU A 40 -17.11 -1.17 10.61
CA GLU A 40 -17.76 -2.35 11.19
C GLU A 40 -17.70 -3.50 10.17
N ILE A 41 -17.28 -4.69 10.61
CA ILE A 41 -17.44 -5.92 9.85
C ILE A 41 -18.35 -6.90 10.56
N ARG A 42 -19.09 -7.68 9.77
CA ARG A 42 -19.87 -8.81 10.27
C ARG A 42 -19.02 -10.07 10.21
N THR A 43 -18.78 -10.67 11.36
CA THR A 43 -18.16 -11.98 11.50
C THR A 43 -19.23 -13.03 11.82
N PRO A 44 -18.94 -14.34 11.68
CA PRO A 44 -19.86 -15.38 12.12
C PRO A 44 -20.25 -15.29 13.60
N THR A 45 -19.43 -14.63 14.42
CA THR A 45 -19.63 -14.45 15.87
C THR A 45 -20.30 -13.13 16.25
N GLY A 46 -20.60 -12.25 15.29
CA GLY A 46 -21.29 -10.98 15.54
C GLY A 46 -20.72 -9.81 14.74
N LYS A 47 -20.91 -8.59 15.27
CA LYS A 47 -20.32 -7.37 14.72
C LYS A 47 -18.99 -7.10 15.40
N MET A 48 -17.99 -6.73 14.62
CA MET A 48 -16.68 -6.33 15.12
C MET A 48 -16.32 -4.96 14.56
N ASN A 49 -15.96 -4.04 15.45
CA ASN A 49 -15.49 -2.72 15.08
C ASN A 49 -13.99 -2.75 14.77
N GLY A 50 -13.57 -1.89 13.86
CA GLY A 50 -12.17 -1.64 13.54
C GLY A 50 -12.00 -0.26 12.94
N ILE A 51 -10.76 0.07 12.59
CA ILE A 51 -10.42 1.31 11.93
C ILE A 51 -10.36 1.04 10.42
N GLU A 52 -11.29 1.63 9.67
CA GLU A 52 -11.18 1.71 8.23
C GLU A 52 -10.12 2.74 7.86
N VAL A 53 -9.10 2.28 7.14
CA VAL A 53 -7.99 3.13 6.69
C VAL A 53 -8.00 3.17 5.17
N LEU A 54 -8.29 4.34 4.61
CA LEU A 54 -8.21 4.60 3.19
C LEU A 54 -6.76 4.94 2.85
N PHE A 55 -6.18 4.23 1.89
CA PHE A 55 -4.81 4.45 1.47
C PHE A 55 -4.70 4.79 -0.01
N ARG A 56 -3.61 5.48 -0.34
CA ARG A 56 -3.15 5.74 -1.70
C ARG A 56 -1.69 5.35 -1.80
N TYR A 57 -1.39 4.42 -2.68
CA TYR A 57 -0.05 3.91 -2.93
C TYR A 57 0.43 4.45 -4.28
N GLU A 58 1.32 5.42 -4.24
CA GLU A 58 1.87 6.04 -5.45
C GLU A 58 3.12 5.29 -5.93
N ILE A 59 3.21 5.09 -7.23
CA ILE A 59 4.29 4.36 -7.90
C ILE A 59 4.85 5.31 -8.96
N ASP A 60 6.14 5.63 -8.89
CA ASP A 60 6.77 6.56 -9.82
C ASP A 60 8.07 5.96 -10.39
N TYR A 61 8.16 5.94 -11.72
CA TYR A 61 9.34 5.47 -12.44
C TYR A 61 10.12 6.66 -13.00
N ASN A 62 11.31 6.92 -12.46
CA ASN A 62 12.16 8.03 -12.85
C ASN A 62 13.24 7.62 -13.87
N PRO A 63 13.53 8.44 -14.89
CA PRO A 63 12.91 9.74 -15.19
C PRO A 63 11.60 9.62 -15.98
N LYS A 64 10.46 9.93 -15.34
CA LYS A 64 9.09 10.01 -15.92
C LYS A 64 8.72 8.91 -16.92
N VAL A 65 9.18 7.68 -16.71
CA VAL A 65 8.93 6.54 -17.60
C VAL A 65 7.47 6.07 -17.49
N ALA A 66 6.99 6.00 -16.26
CA ALA A 66 5.65 5.57 -15.92
C ALA A 66 5.26 6.11 -14.54
N GLN A 67 3.96 6.19 -14.29
CA GLN A 67 3.41 6.53 -12.98
C GLN A 67 2.19 5.64 -12.71
N GLY A 68 1.88 5.42 -11.45
CA GLY A 68 0.70 4.66 -11.06
C GLY A 68 0.20 5.03 -9.69
N VAL A 69 -1.04 4.63 -9.45
CA VAL A 69 -1.70 4.74 -8.17
C VAL A 69 -2.53 3.50 -7.90
N ILE A 70 -2.40 2.96 -6.69
CA ILE A 70 -3.28 1.92 -6.16
C ILE A 70 -3.95 2.49 -4.91
N GLU A 71 -5.28 2.52 -4.91
CA GLU A 71 -6.07 2.98 -3.78
C GLU A 71 -6.90 1.83 -3.22
N GLY A 72 -7.14 1.88 -1.92
CA GLY A 72 -7.85 0.82 -1.25
C GLY A 72 -8.22 1.19 0.17
N ILE A 73 -8.86 0.23 0.82
CA ILE A 73 -9.36 0.33 2.18
C ILE A 73 -8.87 -0.91 2.91
N ILE A 74 -8.34 -0.72 4.12
CA ILE A 74 -8.08 -1.82 5.06
C ILE A 74 -8.93 -1.66 6.30
N LEU A 75 -9.23 -2.78 6.95
CA LEU A 75 -9.78 -2.79 8.31
C LEU A 75 -8.70 -3.19 9.30
N TYR A 76 -8.20 -2.22 10.05
CA TYR A 76 -7.19 -2.41 11.09
C TYR A 76 -7.86 -2.57 12.45
N VAL A 77 -7.52 -3.63 13.19
CA VAL A 77 -8.00 -3.87 14.55
C VAL A 77 -6.80 -3.90 15.50
N PRO A 78 -6.58 -2.82 16.28
CA PRO A 78 -5.44 -2.75 17.18
C PRO A 78 -5.41 -3.96 18.15
N PRO A 79 -4.24 -4.48 18.52
CA PRO A 79 -4.14 -5.62 19.45
C PRO A 79 -4.81 -5.37 20.81
N GLN A 80 -4.84 -4.11 21.25
CA GLN A 80 -5.51 -3.67 22.48
C GLN A 80 -6.75 -2.86 22.08
N LYS A 81 -7.94 -3.29 22.54
CA LYS A 81 -9.22 -2.66 22.16
C LYS A 81 -9.27 -1.17 22.48
N ASP A 82 -8.70 -0.77 23.61
CA ASP A 82 -8.74 0.60 24.12
C ASP A 82 -7.94 1.59 23.25
N LYS A 83 -7.03 1.09 22.40
CA LYS A 83 -6.25 1.92 21.48
C LYS A 83 -7.04 2.42 20.27
N MET A 84 -8.20 1.84 19.99
CA MET A 84 -8.97 2.19 18.79
C MET A 84 -9.43 3.65 18.84
N ASP A 85 -10.01 4.06 19.98
CA ASP A 85 -10.49 5.43 20.17
C ASP A 85 -9.33 6.43 20.23
N GLU A 86 -8.20 6.05 20.84
CA GLU A 86 -6.97 6.86 20.88
C GLU A 86 -6.45 7.16 19.46
N ILE A 87 -6.33 6.13 18.61
CA ILE A 87 -5.85 6.28 17.24
C ILE A 87 -6.80 7.15 16.40
N LEU A 88 -8.12 6.94 16.55
CA LEU A 88 -9.13 7.71 15.84
C LEU A 88 -9.12 9.18 16.25
N ASN A 89 -9.08 9.47 17.56
CA ASN A 89 -9.02 10.84 18.09
C ASN A 89 -7.74 11.56 17.64
N LEU A 90 -6.58 10.91 17.75
CA LEU A 90 -5.31 11.49 17.30
C LEU A 90 -5.32 11.86 15.80
N TRP A 91 -5.97 11.04 14.99
CA TRP A 91 -6.12 11.33 13.57
C TRP A 91 -7.16 12.41 13.26
N GLU A 92 -8.24 12.46 14.02
CA GLU A 92 -9.25 13.51 13.89
C GLU A 92 -8.64 14.88 14.22
N ASP A 93 -7.93 14.97 15.35
CA ASP A 93 -7.36 16.19 15.90
C ASP A 93 -6.12 16.66 15.14
N GLU A 94 -5.18 15.75 14.86
CA GLU A 94 -3.85 16.12 14.37
C GLU A 94 -3.54 15.61 12.96
N LYS A 95 -4.38 14.72 12.40
CA LYS A 95 -4.05 13.94 11.18
C LYS A 95 -2.72 13.20 11.30
N LYS A 96 -2.40 12.77 12.52
CA LYS A 96 -1.21 12.00 12.85
C LYS A 96 -1.57 10.59 13.27
N MET A 97 -0.55 9.74 13.25
CA MET A 97 -0.60 8.36 13.65
C MET A 97 0.70 8.06 14.39
N ASP A 98 0.64 7.26 15.43
CA ASP A 98 1.87 6.85 16.11
C ASP A 98 2.73 5.99 15.17
N PRO A 99 4.07 6.01 15.33
CA PRO A 99 4.97 5.31 14.42
C PRO A 99 4.75 3.79 14.36
N VAL A 100 4.24 3.17 15.42
CA VAL A 100 4.03 1.72 15.48
C VAL A 100 2.83 1.34 14.62
N THR A 101 1.67 1.98 14.84
CA THR A 101 0.49 1.74 14.01
C THR A 101 0.75 2.09 12.55
N PHE A 102 1.50 3.16 12.27
CA PHE A 102 1.90 3.50 10.91
C PHE A 102 2.72 2.41 10.26
N ALA A 103 3.74 1.89 10.95
CA ALA A 103 4.56 0.81 10.43
C ALA A 103 3.74 -0.47 10.18
N GLU A 104 2.84 -0.85 11.09
CA GLU A 104 1.98 -2.02 10.92
C GLU A 104 1.09 -1.92 9.68
N ILE A 105 0.42 -0.78 9.50
CA ILE A 105 -0.48 -0.52 8.38
C ILE A 105 0.30 -0.49 7.06
N VAL A 106 1.40 0.28 7.01
CA VAL A 106 2.17 0.47 5.76
C VAL A 106 2.87 -0.82 5.33
N ASN A 107 3.40 -1.61 6.28
CA ASN A 107 4.00 -2.90 5.98
C ASN A 107 2.95 -3.88 5.42
N PHE A 108 1.75 -3.89 6.02
CA PHE A 108 0.65 -4.71 5.50
C PHE A 108 0.25 -4.28 4.09
N ILE A 109 0.00 -2.98 3.86
CA ILE A 109 -0.36 -2.45 2.53
C ILE A 109 0.72 -2.79 1.51
N THR A 110 1.99 -2.57 1.84
CA THR A 110 3.12 -2.88 0.93
C THR A 110 3.14 -4.37 0.60
N LYS A 111 2.99 -5.25 1.60
CA LYS A 111 2.95 -6.70 1.40
C LYS A 111 1.84 -7.12 0.43
N GLU A 112 0.64 -6.56 0.56
CA GLU A 112 -0.52 -6.93 -0.27
C GLU A 112 -0.49 -6.28 -1.66
N VAL A 113 0.04 -5.07 -1.78
CA VAL A 113 0.09 -4.31 -3.03
C VAL A 113 1.29 -4.71 -3.90
N SER A 114 2.44 -5.08 -3.31
CA SER A 114 3.66 -5.43 -4.06
C SER A 114 3.45 -6.48 -5.16
N PRO A 115 2.76 -7.61 -4.94
CA PRO A 115 2.49 -8.58 -6.01
C PRO A 115 1.75 -7.98 -7.22
N MET A 116 0.81 -7.06 -6.98
CA MET A 116 0.09 -6.37 -8.04
C MET A 116 1.01 -5.42 -8.82
N ILE A 117 1.88 -4.68 -8.12
CA ILE A 117 2.89 -3.83 -8.77
C ILE A 117 3.82 -4.66 -9.65
N MET A 118 4.24 -5.85 -9.18
CA MET A 118 5.06 -6.76 -10.00
C MET A 118 4.33 -7.19 -11.27
N LEU A 119 3.05 -7.54 -11.17
CA LEU A 119 2.24 -7.93 -12.31
C LEU A 119 2.11 -6.78 -13.32
N LEU A 120 1.74 -5.57 -12.86
CA LEU A 120 1.61 -4.39 -13.71
C LEU A 120 2.94 -4.04 -14.39
N ALA A 121 4.04 -4.09 -13.65
CA ALA A 121 5.38 -3.85 -14.19
C ALA A 121 5.72 -4.86 -15.30
N LYS A 122 5.41 -6.15 -15.10
CA LYS A 122 5.60 -7.19 -16.10
C LYS A 122 4.81 -6.90 -17.38
N GLU A 123 3.50 -6.65 -17.26
CA GLU A 123 2.62 -6.42 -18.41
C GLU A 123 3.03 -5.16 -19.21
N MET A 124 3.48 -4.11 -18.52
CA MET A 124 3.90 -2.86 -19.16
C MET A 124 5.38 -2.82 -19.57
N ARG A 125 6.10 -3.93 -19.35
CA ARG A 125 7.56 -4.05 -19.59
C ARG A 125 8.35 -2.95 -18.87
N LEU A 126 8.04 -2.73 -17.60
CA LEU A 126 8.74 -1.81 -16.70
C LEU A 126 9.67 -2.61 -15.76
N PRO A 127 10.72 -1.98 -15.22
CA PRO A 127 11.54 -2.59 -14.17
C PRO A 127 10.71 -3.00 -12.95
N TYR A 128 11.12 -4.09 -12.29
CA TYR A 128 10.54 -4.46 -11.01
C TYR A 128 11.08 -3.57 -9.90
N HIS A 129 10.24 -3.28 -8.90
CA HIS A 129 10.61 -2.53 -7.70
C HIS A 129 11.45 -3.35 -6.72
N ILE A 130 11.47 -4.68 -6.88
CA ILE A 130 12.33 -5.60 -6.13
C ILE A 130 13.25 -6.37 -7.09
N PRO A 131 14.46 -6.74 -6.64
CA PRO A 131 15.33 -7.60 -7.42
C PRO A 131 14.71 -8.98 -7.55
N LEU A 132 14.73 -9.53 -8.77
CA LEU A 132 14.39 -10.93 -8.99
C LEU A 132 15.63 -11.80 -8.87
N PRO A 133 15.54 -12.99 -8.26
CA PRO A 133 16.64 -13.95 -8.24
C PRO A 133 17.01 -14.35 -9.67
N ARG A 134 18.31 -14.35 -9.96
CA ARG A 134 18.86 -14.79 -11.25
C ARG A 134 19.88 -15.88 -10.98
N VAL A 135 19.92 -16.88 -11.85
CA VAL A 135 20.98 -17.89 -11.84
C VAL A 135 22.15 -17.34 -12.64
N GLU A 136 23.32 -17.28 -12.01
CA GLU A 136 24.57 -16.95 -12.69
C GLU A 136 25.27 -18.24 -13.13
N VAL A 137 25.61 -18.33 -14.41
CA VAL A 137 26.50 -19.38 -14.91
C VAL A 137 27.91 -18.96 -14.56
N LYS A 138 28.51 -19.63 -13.57
CA LYS A 138 29.95 -19.47 -13.30
C LYS A 138 30.71 -19.99 -14.52
N SER A 139 31.36 -19.07 -15.24
CA SER A 139 32.27 -19.35 -16.35
C SER A 139 33.71 -19.22 -15.86
#